data_AF-A0A821DB00-F1
#
_entry.id   AF-A0A821DB00-F1
#
_cell.length_a   1.000
_cell.length_b   1.000
_cell.length_c   1.000
_cell.angle_alpha   90.00
_cell.angle_beta   90.00
_cell.angle_gamma   90.00
#
_symmetry.space_group_name_H-M   'P 1'
#
loop_
_entity.id
_entity.type
_entity.pdbx_description
1 polymer ?
#
loop_
_entity_poly.entity_id
_entity_poly.type
_entity_poly.pdbx_seq_one_letter_code
_entity_poly.pdbx_strand_id
1 'polypeptide(L)'
;MLQSISEKIQAVITELTSQELINKHTKEFFQQRDQFYNKLNGKLLEAKLLSKYELSFNVNEAIEECFKSIATKATDIHTNINKFLKSFVEEAGLTSKDYHFFILYYNNLLSFRQEVKGAKFEIDDKIEKEIFDKIRMWEQLVEKESSIENISMSLINMKDVSNNIPSFNVKINQRIDEVLINHKNRTKITNAISRLGAILIQDLSCVTQSIIAEHKAFQSYALSLFNEKIQKNDIDHALEHLSSDCIDKSKLKMRYRKFEAIYKDLIQQNLKSNVELNQLILETKRIAEDIKQTS
;
A
#
# COMPACT_ATOMS: atom_id res chain seq x y z
N MET A 1 -13.81 18.49 -51.00
CA MET A 1 -13.92 17.33 -50.09
C MET A 1 -12.54 16.89 -49.60
N LEU A 2 -11.59 16.54 -50.48
CA LEU A 2 -10.22 16.13 -50.11
C LEU A 2 -9.45 17.19 -49.29
N GLN A 3 -9.60 18.47 -49.61
CA GLN A 3 -8.96 19.55 -48.84
C GLN A 3 -9.48 19.64 -47.39
N SER A 4 -10.78 19.49 -47.18
CA SER A 4 -11.37 19.44 -45.83
C SER A 4 -10.92 18.20 -45.04
N ILE A 5 -10.69 17.07 -45.71
CA ILE A 5 -10.12 15.86 -45.09
C ILE A 5 -8.65 16.11 -44.70
N SER A 6 -7.87 16.74 -45.58
CA SER A 6 -6.49 17.12 -45.34
C SER A 6 -6.36 18.04 -44.12
N GLU A 7 -7.20 19.07 -44.01
CA GLU A 7 -7.23 19.99 -42.87
C GLU A 7 -7.57 19.29 -41.56
N LYS A 8 -8.55 18.36 -41.57
CA LYS A 8 -8.92 17.57 -40.39
C LYS A 8 -7.76 16.69 -39.91
N ILE A 9 -7.05 16.04 -40.82
CA ILE A 9 -5.90 15.19 -40.47
C ILE A 9 -4.78 16.02 -39.88
N GLN A 10 -4.48 17.18 -40.48
CA GLN A 10 -3.47 18.08 -39.95
C GLN A 10 -3.82 18.58 -38.54
N ALA A 11 -5.10 18.88 -38.29
CA ALA A 11 -5.58 19.26 -36.97
C ALA A 11 -5.40 18.13 -35.94
N VAL A 12 -5.77 16.89 -36.30
CA VAL A 12 -5.58 15.72 -35.43
C VAL A 12 -4.10 15.49 -35.11
N ILE A 13 -3.23 15.55 -36.12
CA ILE A 13 -1.77 15.40 -35.97
C ILE A 13 -1.20 16.48 -35.05
N THR A 14 -1.59 17.74 -35.27
CA THR A 14 -1.13 18.87 -34.45
C THR A 14 -1.57 18.71 -33.00
N GLU A 15 -2.81 18.26 -32.78
CA GLU A 15 -3.32 17.99 -31.45
C GLU A 15 -2.55 16.85 -30.77
N LEU A 16 -2.36 15.71 -31.46
CA LEU A 16 -1.62 14.56 -30.95
C LEU A 16 -0.18 14.93 -30.55
N THR A 17 0.51 15.71 -31.38
CA THR A 17 1.89 16.13 -31.14
C THR A 17 2.01 17.13 -30.00
N SER A 18 1.01 17.98 -29.78
CA SER A 18 1.01 18.97 -28.69
C SER A 18 0.55 18.43 -27.34
N GLN A 19 -0.15 17.29 -27.28
CA GLN A 19 -0.63 16.74 -26.01
C GLN A 19 0.50 16.26 -25.09
N GLU A 20 0.53 16.77 -23.86
CA GLU A 20 1.37 16.23 -22.79
C GLU A 20 0.74 14.96 -22.19
N LEU A 21 1.55 13.94 -21.92
CA LEU A 21 1.05 12.71 -21.29
C LEU A 21 0.75 12.89 -19.80
N ILE A 22 1.50 13.76 -19.11
CA ILE A 22 1.26 14.13 -17.72
C ILE A 22 0.54 15.49 -17.68
N ASN A 23 -0.78 15.46 -17.59
CA ASN A 23 -1.63 16.65 -17.66
C ASN A 23 -2.73 16.60 -16.58
N LYS A 24 -3.63 17.60 -16.57
CA LYS A 24 -4.72 17.71 -15.58
C LYS A 24 -5.63 16.48 -15.50
N HIS A 25 -5.80 15.73 -16.59
CA HIS A 25 -6.65 14.53 -16.64
C HIS A 25 -5.92 13.27 -16.19
N THR A 26 -4.59 13.28 -16.18
CA THR A 26 -3.78 12.08 -15.93
C THR A 26 -3.03 12.11 -14.60
N LYS A 27 -3.11 13.22 -13.86
CA LYS A 27 -2.44 13.42 -12.57
C LYS A 27 -3.12 12.74 -11.37
N GLU A 28 -4.45 12.73 -11.34
CA GLU A 28 -5.17 12.41 -10.09
C GLU A 28 -6.00 11.13 -10.19
N PHE A 29 -6.89 11.02 -11.18
CA PHE A 29 -7.92 9.98 -11.19
C PHE A 29 -7.64 8.90 -12.22
N PHE A 30 -7.63 7.63 -11.78
CA PHE A 30 -7.46 6.44 -12.62
C PHE A 30 -8.41 6.45 -13.84
N GLN A 31 -9.71 6.68 -13.61
CA GLN A 31 -10.71 6.66 -14.69
C GLN A 31 -10.48 7.76 -15.73
N GLN A 32 -10.12 8.98 -15.29
CA GLN A 32 -9.86 10.08 -16.22
C GLN A 32 -8.58 9.84 -17.04
N ARG A 33 -7.58 9.24 -16.39
CA ARG A 33 -6.32 8.86 -17.04
C ARG A 33 -6.52 7.81 -18.12
N ASP A 34 -7.23 6.73 -17.81
CA ASP A 34 -7.53 5.68 -18.79
C ASP A 34 -8.38 6.22 -19.95
N GLN A 35 -9.40 7.03 -19.65
CA GLN A 35 -10.20 7.71 -20.68
C GLN A 35 -9.35 8.61 -21.57
N PHE A 36 -8.37 9.32 -21.00
CA PHE A 36 -7.44 10.14 -21.77
C PHE A 36 -6.63 9.29 -22.74
N TYR A 37 -5.99 8.22 -22.26
CA TYR A 37 -5.18 7.35 -23.11
C TYR A 37 -6.01 6.56 -24.15
N ASN A 38 -7.24 6.18 -23.80
CA ASN A 38 -8.16 5.56 -24.73
C ASN A 38 -8.55 6.52 -25.87
N LYS A 39 -8.84 7.79 -25.55
CA LYS A 39 -9.09 8.84 -26.55
C LYS A 39 -7.86 9.11 -27.41
N LEU A 40 -6.67 9.15 -26.81
CA LEU A 40 -5.40 9.30 -27.52
C LEU A 40 -5.22 8.17 -28.55
N ASN A 41 -5.45 6.93 -28.14
CA ASN A 41 -5.38 5.77 -29.01
C ASN A 41 -6.43 5.83 -30.13
N GLY A 42 -7.66 6.26 -29.83
CA GLY A 42 -8.71 6.46 -30.82
C GLY A 42 -8.29 7.44 -31.93
N LYS A 43 -7.69 8.57 -31.56
CA LYS A 43 -7.16 9.56 -32.51
C LYS A 43 -6.00 9.03 -33.35
N LEU A 44 -5.10 8.23 -32.76
CA LEU A 44 -4.02 7.58 -33.49
C LEU A 44 -4.55 6.57 -34.52
N LEU A 45 -5.56 5.77 -34.14
CA LEU A 45 -6.21 4.83 -35.04
C LEU A 45 -6.98 5.54 -36.15
N GLU A 46 -7.67 6.63 -35.84
CA GLU A 46 -8.35 7.47 -36.81
C GLU A 46 -7.36 8.03 -37.84
N ALA A 47 -6.25 8.61 -37.38
CA ALA A 47 -5.19 9.10 -38.27
C ALA A 47 -4.67 7.98 -39.19
N LYS A 48 -4.39 6.79 -38.63
CA LYS A 48 -3.93 5.61 -39.39
C LYS A 48 -4.95 5.11 -40.42
N LEU A 49 -6.24 5.23 -40.15
CA LEU A 49 -7.28 4.90 -41.14
C LEU A 49 -7.29 5.91 -42.28
N LEU A 50 -7.12 7.19 -41.94
CA LEU A 50 -7.12 8.30 -42.90
C LEU A 50 -5.86 8.33 -43.78
N SER A 51 -4.77 7.69 -43.36
CA SER A 51 -3.55 7.58 -44.16
C SER A 51 -3.67 6.69 -45.40
N LYS A 52 -4.78 5.96 -45.53
CA LYS A 52 -5.10 5.14 -46.71
C LYS A 52 -5.59 5.97 -47.90
N TYR A 53 -5.91 7.24 -47.70
CA TYR A 53 -6.36 8.13 -48.77
C TYR A 53 -5.17 8.86 -49.38
N GLU A 54 -5.13 8.95 -50.71
CA GLU A 54 -4.15 9.79 -51.43
C GLU A 54 -4.50 11.26 -51.20
N LEU A 55 -3.71 11.92 -50.35
CA LEU A 55 -3.89 13.31 -49.95
C LEU A 55 -2.70 14.15 -50.39
N SER A 56 -2.84 15.47 -50.35
CA SER A 56 -1.84 16.42 -50.85
C SER A 56 -0.55 16.48 -50.02
N PHE A 57 -0.45 15.71 -48.93
CA PHE A 57 0.74 15.60 -48.08
C PHE A 57 0.93 14.16 -47.61
N ASN A 58 2.16 13.83 -47.19
CA ASN A 58 2.52 12.47 -46.75
C ASN A 58 1.94 12.17 -45.36
N VAL A 59 0.69 11.72 -45.32
CA VAL A 59 -0.02 11.40 -44.07
C VAL A 59 0.67 10.28 -43.29
N ASN A 60 1.29 9.32 -43.96
CA ASN A 60 2.00 8.22 -43.30
C ASN A 60 3.21 8.74 -42.50
N GLU A 61 4.01 9.61 -43.09
CA GLU A 61 5.17 10.22 -42.41
C GLU A 61 4.75 11.06 -41.21
N ALA A 62 3.71 11.88 -41.36
CA ALA A 62 3.23 12.71 -40.26
C ALA A 62 2.65 11.87 -39.08
N ILE A 63 2.05 10.71 -39.38
CA ILE A 63 1.59 9.77 -38.35
C ILE A 63 2.77 9.09 -37.66
N GLU A 64 3.79 8.68 -38.41
CA GLU A 64 5.02 8.13 -37.84
C GLU A 64 5.70 9.14 -36.89
N GLU A 65 5.74 10.41 -37.26
CA GLU A 65 6.21 11.49 -36.38
C GLU A 65 5.36 11.63 -35.11
N CYS A 66 4.03 11.54 -35.20
CA CYS A 66 3.15 11.52 -34.03
C CYS A 66 3.46 10.34 -33.11
N PHE A 67 3.57 9.12 -33.65
CA PHE A 67 3.92 7.94 -32.86
C PHE A 67 5.28 8.09 -32.20
N LYS A 68 6.27 8.62 -32.93
CA LYS A 68 7.61 8.88 -32.40
C LYS A 68 7.56 9.92 -31.28
N SER A 69 6.82 11.02 -31.44
CA SER A 69 6.64 12.05 -30.42
C SER A 69 6.02 11.50 -29.14
N ILE A 70 4.95 10.71 -29.28
CA ILE A 70 4.28 10.06 -28.13
C ILE A 70 5.21 9.04 -27.45
N ALA A 71 5.94 8.24 -28.22
CA ALA A 71 6.92 7.29 -27.70
C ALA A 71 8.06 7.99 -26.94
N THR A 72 8.55 9.13 -27.44
CA THR A 72 9.54 9.96 -26.71
C THR A 72 8.98 10.43 -25.37
N LYS A 73 7.75 10.94 -25.34
CA LYS A 73 7.11 11.38 -24.08
C LYS A 73 6.92 10.23 -23.09
N ALA A 74 6.58 9.03 -23.57
CA ALA A 74 6.52 7.83 -22.73
C ALA A 74 7.91 7.42 -22.21
N THR A 75 8.95 7.59 -23.03
CA THR A 75 10.35 7.37 -22.64
C THR A 75 10.80 8.34 -21.55
N ASP A 76 10.35 9.60 -21.58
CA ASP A 76 10.62 10.57 -20.53
C ASP A 76 9.99 10.17 -19.19
N ILE A 77 8.74 9.69 -19.22
CA ILE A 77 8.07 9.11 -18.04
C ILE A 77 8.89 7.94 -17.47
N HIS A 78 9.29 7.01 -18.34
CA HIS A 78 10.09 5.85 -17.94
C HIS A 78 11.46 6.25 -17.37
N THR A 79 12.10 7.28 -17.93
CA THR A 79 13.36 7.82 -17.42
C THR A 79 13.22 8.36 -16.00
N ASN A 80 12.11 9.03 -15.69
CA ASN A 80 11.84 9.52 -14.33
C ASN A 80 11.58 8.39 -13.33
N ILE A 81 10.94 7.31 -13.76
CA ILE A 81 10.82 6.08 -12.95
C ILE A 81 12.20 5.50 -12.65
N ASN A 82 13.07 5.36 -13.66
CA ASN A 82 14.41 4.82 -13.47
C ASN A 82 15.29 5.68 -12.54
N LYS A 83 15.10 7.00 -12.54
CA LYS A 83 15.77 7.89 -11.57
C LYS A 83 15.33 7.55 -10.14
N PHE A 84 14.03 7.39 -9.92
CA PHE A 84 13.50 6.97 -8.62
C PHE A 84 14.06 5.60 -8.22
N LEU A 85 13.99 4.60 -9.11
CA LEU A 85 14.46 3.25 -8.81
C LEU A 85 15.95 3.21 -8.47
N LYS A 86 16.77 3.99 -9.18
CA LYS A 86 18.19 4.14 -8.85
C LYS A 86 18.37 4.68 -7.42
N SER A 87 17.70 5.79 -7.08
CA SER A 87 17.77 6.37 -5.73
C SER A 87 17.22 5.42 -4.65
N PHE A 88 16.17 4.66 -4.96
CA PHE A 88 15.57 3.65 -4.09
C PHE A 88 16.54 2.51 -3.77
N VAL A 89 17.23 1.98 -4.80
CA VAL A 89 18.23 0.92 -4.63
C VAL A 89 19.43 1.42 -3.83
N GLU A 90 19.89 2.65 -4.11
CA GLU A 90 21.03 3.31 -3.45
C GLU A 90 20.74 3.79 -2.01
N GLU A 91 19.54 3.59 -1.49
CA GLU A 91 19.12 4.05 -0.15
C GLU A 91 19.29 5.56 0.05
N ALA A 92 19.15 6.34 -1.03
CA ALA A 92 19.00 7.77 -0.90
C ALA A 92 17.73 8.02 -0.08
N GLY A 93 17.79 8.87 0.95
CA GLY A 93 16.66 9.14 1.84
C GLY A 93 15.44 9.69 1.09
N LEU A 94 14.60 8.77 0.58
CA LEU A 94 13.44 9.10 -0.23
C LEU A 94 12.39 9.80 0.61
N THR A 95 11.76 10.80 0.01
CA THR A 95 10.68 11.54 0.63
C THR A 95 9.33 11.04 0.12
N SER A 96 8.25 11.36 0.84
CA SER A 96 6.88 11.13 0.37
C SER A 96 6.61 11.75 -1.02
N LYS A 97 7.30 12.86 -1.35
CA LYS A 97 7.21 13.50 -2.66
C LYS A 97 7.80 12.63 -3.78
N ASP A 98 8.90 11.93 -3.50
CA ASP A 98 9.56 11.06 -4.47
C ASP A 98 8.67 9.85 -4.80
N TYR A 99 8.08 9.23 -3.77
CA TYR A 99 7.09 8.17 -3.95
C TYR A 99 5.85 8.66 -4.71
N HIS A 100 5.34 9.85 -4.39
CA HIS A 100 4.21 10.43 -5.12
C HIS A 100 4.51 10.58 -6.61
N PHE A 101 5.70 11.09 -6.97
CA PHE A 101 6.10 11.19 -8.37
C PHE A 101 6.26 9.82 -9.02
N PHE A 102 6.88 8.87 -8.34
CA PHE A 102 6.99 7.50 -8.84
C PHE A 102 5.61 6.92 -9.16
N ILE A 103 4.66 6.99 -8.22
CA ILE A 103 3.29 6.51 -8.41
C ILE A 103 2.62 7.20 -9.60
N LEU A 104 2.76 8.52 -9.70
CA LEU A 104 2.21 9.29 -10.83
C LEU A 104 2.74 8.76 -12.16
N TYR A 105 4.06 8.67 -12.31
CA TYR A 105 4.68 8.22 -13.55
C TYR A 105 4.37 6.75 -13.85
N TYR A 106 4.49 5.88 -12.85
CA TYR A 106 4.24 4.44 -12.99
C TYR A 106 2.80 4.16 -13.42
N ASN A 107 1.82 4.80 -12.78
CA ASN A 107 0.42 4.64 -13.14
C ASN A 107 0.09 5.17 -14.54
N ASN A 108 0.72 6.27 -14.95
CA ASN A 108 0.60 6.78 -16.32
C ASN A 108 1.19 5.82 -17.34
N LEU A 109 2.33 5.22 -17.00
CA LEU A 109 2.98 4.23 -17.82
C LEU A 109 2.09 2.98 -18.00
N LEU A 110 1.51 2.47 -16.92
CA LEU A 110 0.58 1.34 -16.96
C LEU A 110 -0.66 1.63 -17.83
N SER A 111 -1.32 2.76 -17.61
CA SER A 111 -2.49 3.14 -18.41
C SER A 111 -2.13 3.35 -19.89
N PHE A 112 -0.96 3.93 -20.18
CA PHE A 112 -0.45 4.06 -21.54
C PHE A 112 -0.24 2.68 -22.19
N ARG A 113 0.38 1.72 -21.49
CA ARG A 113 0.55 0.31 -21.94
C ARG A 113 -0.77 -0.32 -22.36
N GLN A 114 -1.78 -0.12 -21.52
CA GLN A 114 -3.04 -0.81 -21.61
C GLN A 114 -3.88 -0.26 -22.76
N GLU A 115 -3.92 1.06 -22.89
CA GLU A 115 -4.87 1.75 -23.77
C GLU A 115 -4.28 2.12 -25.14
N VAL A 116 -2.98 2.40 -25.23
CA VAL A 116 -2.34 2.87 -26.48
C VAL A 116 -1.71 1.70 -27.25
N LYS A 117 -2.37 1.27 -28.32
CA LYS A 117 -1.96 0.12 -29.14
C LYS A 117 -1.11 0.58 -30.33
N GLY A 118 0.02 -0.09 -30.57
CA GLY A 118 0.84 0.13 -31.76
C GLY A 118 1.98 1.13 -31.60
N ALA A 119 2.07 1.85 -30.47
CA ALA A 119 3.33 2.43 -30.06
C ALA A 119 4.27 1.28 -29.68
N LYS A 120 5.41 1.15 -30.37
CA LYS A 120 6.47 0.19 -29.99
C LYS A 120 7.14 0.69 -28.72
N PHE A 121 6.48 0.48 -27.60
CA PHE A 121 6.96 0.90 -26.30
C PHE A 121 6.77 -0.24 -25.32
N GLU A 122 7.86 -0.96 -25.03
CA GLU A 122 7.88 -2.01 -24.04
C GLU A 122 8.07 -1.37 -22.67
N ILE A 123 7.07 -1.54 -21.82
CA ILE A 123 7.17 -1.18 -20.42
C ILE A 123 7.81 -2.37 -19.73
N ASP A 124 9.02 -2.14 -19.26
CA ASP A 124 9.88 -3.18 -18.74
C ASP A 124 9.29 -3.74 -17.44
N ASP A 125 9.07 -5.07 -17.41
CA ASP A 125 8.72 -5.81 -16.18
C ASP A 125 9.83 -5.68 -15.11
N LYS A 126 10.98 -5.10 -15.49
CA LYS A 126 12.08 -4.69 -14.62
C LYS A 126 11.67 -3.72 -13.50
N ILE A 127 10.65 -2.88 -13.66
CA ILE A 127 10.25 -1.95 -12.57
C ILE A 127 9.79 -2.73 -11.33
N GLU A 128 8.86 -3.68 -11.51
CA GLU A 128 8.40 -4.52 -10.42
C GLU A 128 9.55 -5.37 -9.88
N LYS A 129 10.37 -5.94 -10.77
CA LYS A 129 11.54 -6.72 -10.39
C LYS A 129 12.51 -5.96 -9.51
N GLU A 130 12.91 -4.73 -9.85
CA GLU A 130 13.86 -3.93 -9.08
C GLU A 130 13.32 -3.62 -7.67
N ILE A 131 12.03 -3.33 -7.55
CA ILE A 131 11.38 -3.12 -6.25
C ILE A 131 11.43 -4.41 -5.43
N PHE A 132 11.02 -5.53 -6.01
CA PHE A 132 10.99 -6.80 -5.27
C PHE A 132 12.38 -7.39 -4.99
N ASP A 133 13.39 -7.10 -5.82
CA ASP A 133 14.77 -7.46 -5.53
C ASP A 133 15.28 -6.72 -4.28
N LYS A 134 14.91 -5.44 -4.09
CA LYS A 134 15.20 -4.69 -2.86
C LYS A 134 14.42 -5.22 -1.65
N ILE A 135 13.13 -5.51 -1.82
CA ILE A 135 12.31 -6.12 -0.75
C ILE A 135 12.94 -7.45 -0.32
N ARG A 136 13.33 -8.30 -1.27
CA ARG A 136 14.01 -9.57 -1.01
C ARG A 136 15.35 -9.40 -0.30
N MET A 137 16.09 -8.33 -0.58
CA MET A 137 17.30 -8.02 0.17
C MET A 137 16.99 -7.79 1.66
N TRP A 138 15.94 -7.03 1.98
CA TRP A 138 15.50 -6.83 3.38
C TRP A 138 14.97 -8.11 4.02
N GLU A 139 14.23 -8.95 3.28
CA GLU A 139 13.80 -10.28 3.75
C GLU A 139 15.02 -11.11 4.19
N GLN A 140 16.06 -11.18 3.34
CA GLN A 140 17.29 -11.92 3.63
C GLN A 140 18.05 -11.36 4.84
N LEU A 141 17.99 -10.04 5.06
CA LEU A 141 18.56 -9.44 6.27
C LEU A 141 17.83 -9.95 7.51
N VAL A 142 16.49 -9.95 7.52
CA VAL A 142 15.73 -10.51 8.65
C VAL A 142 16.02 -12.01 8.85
N GLU A 143 16.21 -12.76 7.76
CA GLU A 143 16.53 -14.19 7.78
C GLU A 143 17.93 -14.53 8.29
N LYS A 144 18.88 -13.60 8.25
CA LYS A 144 20.27 -13.84 8.68
C LYS A 144 20.64 -13.09 9.96
N GLU A 145 19.92 -12.02 10.26
CA GLU A 145 20.23 -11.14 11.37
C GLU A 145 19.75 -11.71 12.72
N SER A 146 20.51 -11.38 13.77
CA SER A 146 20.25 -11.72 15.16
C SER A 146 19.85 -10.51 16.01
N SER A 147 20.28 -9.29 15.63
CA SER A 147 19.85 -8.04 16.27
C SER A 147 18.38 -7.75 15.97
N ILE A 148 17.60 -7.54 17.02
CA ILE A 148 16.16 -7.25 16.88
C ILE A 148 15.97 -5.84 16.32
N GLU A 149 16.89 -4.93 16.60
CA GLU A 149 16.93 -3.56 16.09
C GLU A 149 17.08 -3.56 14.56
N ASN A 150 18.06 -4.31 14.03
CA ASN A 150 18.28 -4.43 12.59
C ASN A 150 17.12 -5.14 11.87
N ILE A 151 16.51 -6.13 12.52
CA ILE A 151 15.29 -6.78 12.04
C ILE A 151 14.14 -5.77 11.96
N SER A 152 13.94 -4.98 13.03
CA SER A 152 12.90 -3.96 13.07
C SER A 152 13.07 -2.93 11.97
N MET A 153 14.30 -2.48 11.71
CA MET A 153 14.62 -1.52 10.64
C MET A 153 14.27 -2.09 9.25
N SER A 154 14.61 -3.36 8.99
CA SER A 154 14.28 -4.01 7.72
C SER A 154 12.76 -4.10 7.50
N LEU A 155 12.01 -4.42 8.56
CA LEU A 155 10.54 -4.47 8.51
C LEU A 155 9.92 -3.09 8.32
N ILE A 156 10.48 -2.06 8.98
CA ILE A 156 10.07 -0.65 8.79
C ILE A 156 10.27 -0.24 7.34
N ASN A 157 11.43 -0.54 6.74
CA ASN A 157 11.70 -0.22 5.34
C ASN A 157 10.73 -0.92 4.39
N MET A 158 10.49 -2.22 4.57
CA MET A 158 9.48 -2.95 3.78
C MET A 158 8.10 -2.31 3.93
N LYS A 159 7.72 -1.94 5.16
CA LYS A 159 6.40 -1.35 5.43
C LYS A 159 6.25 0.05 4.87
N ASP A 160 7.30 0.86 4.95
CA ASP A 160 7.33 2.20 4.37
C ASP A 160 7.06 2.12 2.86
N VAL A 161 7.74 1.21 2.14
CA VAL A 161 7.48 0.98 0.71
C VAL A 161 6.06 0.49 0.46
N SER A 162 5.57 -0.46 1.28
CA SER A 162 4.21 -0.98 1.19
C SER A 162 3.15 0.11 1.34
N ASN A 163 3.35 1.07 2.25
CA ASN A 163 2.45 2.18 2.49
C ASN A 163 2.53 3.25 1.40
N ASN A 164 3.74 3.50 0.87
CA ASN A 164 3.97 4.53 -0.14
C ASN A 164 3.78 4.04 -1.58
N ILE A 165 3.67 2.74 -1.85
CA ILE A 165 3.40 2.18 -3.19
C ILE A 165 2.18 1.25 -3.15
N PRO A 166 0.95 1.79 -3.21
CA PRO A 166 -0.29 1.03 -3.03
C PRO A 166 -0.45 -0.17 -3.97
N SER A 167 0.07 -0.09 -5.21
CA SER A 167 0.02 -1.17 -6.19
C SER A 167 0.76 -2.44 -5.75
N PHE A 168 1.72 -2.31 -4.83
CA PHE A 168 2.51 -3.43 -4.30
C PHE A 168 2.20 -3.75 -2.83
N ASN A 169 1.36 -2.96 -2.18
CA ASN A 169 1.04 -3.07 -0.76
C ASN A 169 0.67 -4.51 -0.33
N VAL A 170 -0.29 -5.13 -1.04
CA VAL A 170 -0.75 -6.49 -0.71
C VAL A 170 0.39 -7.51 -0.78
N LYS A 171 1.16 -7.50 -1.87
CA LYS A 171 2.28 -8.43 -2.08
C LYS A 171 3.40 -8.20 -1.06
N ILE A 172 3.76 -6.96 -0.79
CA ILE A 172 4.80 -6.64 0.20
C ILE A 172 4.34 -7.01 1.61
N ASN A 173 3.07 -6.77 1.97
CA ASN A 173 2.55 -7.15 3.27
C ASN A 173 2.54 -8.68 3.47
N GLN A 174 2.24 -9.45 2.42
CA GLN A 174 2.37 -10.91 2.43
C GLN A 174 3.82 -11.34 2.70
N ARG A 175 4.80 -10.68 2.06
CA ARG A 175 6.22 -10.94 2.32
C ARG A 175 6.63 -10.64 3.76
N ILE A 176 6.15 -9.52 4.32
CA ILE A 176 6.38 -9.19 5.73
C ILE A 176 5.82 -10.30 6.64
N ASP A 177 4.61 -10.78 6.37
CA ASP A 177 4.00 -11.89 7.13
C ASP A 177 4.83 -13.18 7.03
N GLU A 178 5.27 -13.56 5.82
CA GLU A 178 6.14 -14.72 5.59
C GLU A 178 7.45 -14.63 6.39
N VAL A 179 8.12 -13.48 6.33
CA VAL A 179 9.38 -13.22 7.05
C VAL A 179 9.17 -13.30 8.56
N LEU A 180 8.08 -12.73 9.10
CA LEU A 180 7.78 -12.77 10.53
C LEU A 180 7.49 -14.20 11.01
N ILE A 181 6.77 -15.00 10.21
CA ILE A 181 6.53 -16.42 10.49
C ILE A 181 7.86 -17.19 10.52
N ASN A 182 8.70 -17.00 9.51
CA ASN A 182 10.01 -17.64 9.42
C ASN A 182 10.91 -17.26 10.61
N HIS A 183 10.92 -15.97 10.97
CA HIS A 183 11.67 -15.48 12.12
C HIS A 183 11.20 -16.12 13.45
N LYS A 184 9.88 -16.22 13.66
CA LYS A 184 9.29 -16.90 14.82
C LYS A 184 9.72 -18.36 14.89
N ASN A 185 9.69 -19.08 13.77
CA ASN A 185 10.01 -20.50 13.71
C ASN A 185 11.52 -20.76 13.91
N ARG A 186 12.39 -19.87 13.40
CA ARG A 186 13.85 -20.02 13.49
C ARG A 186 14.38 -19.82 14.90
N THR A 187 13.87 -18.82 15.62
CA THR A 187 14.56 -18.30 16.80
C THR A 187 14.49 -19.21 18.03
N LYS A 188 13.63 -20.24 18.08
CA LYS A 188 13.35 -21.08 19.28
C LYS A 188 13.01 -20.29 20.56
N ILE A 189 12.98 -18.96 20.50
CA ILE A 189 12.70 -18.05 21.58
C ILE A 189 11.18 -17.84 21.59
N THR A 190 10.53 -18.33 22.65
CA THR A 190 9.06 -18.26 22.82
C THR A 190 8.49 -16.85 22.66
N ASN A 191 9.29 -15.82 22.96
CA ASN A 191 8.86 -14.41 22.99
C ASN A 191 9.52 -13.53 21.91
N ALA A 192 10.07 -14.11 20.83
CA ALA A 192 10.80 -13.35 19.79
C ALA A 192 9.94 -12.22 19.18
N ILE A 193 8.70 -12.54 18.82
CA ILE A 193 7.75 -11.56 18.24
C ILE A 193 7.35 -10.49 19.26
N SER A 194 7.15 -10.85 20.53
CA SER A 194 6.83 -9.87 21.57
C SER A 194 7.98 -8.89 21.83
N ARG A 195 9.23 -9.35 21.79
CA ARG A 195 10.42 -8.49 21.91
C ARG A 195 10.54 -7.54 20.71
N LEU A 196 10.31 -8.04 19.51
CA LEU A 196 10.27 -7.23 18.30
C LEU A 196 9.15 -6.17 18.37
N GLY A 197 7.96 -6.56 18.84
CA GLY A 197 6.83 -5.65 19.04
C GLY A 197 7.15 -4.56 20.07
N ALA A 198 7.89 -4.89 21.13
CA ALA A 198 8.32 -3.94 22.15
C ALA A 198 9.34 -2.91 21.62
N ILE A 199 10.19 -3.28 20.65
CA ILE A 199 11.08 -2.33 19.98
C ILE A 199 10.28 -1.45 19.01
N LEU A 200 9.39 -2.06 18.21
CA LEU A 200 8.57 -1.33 17.25
C LEU A 200 7.65 -0.30 17.93
N ILE A 201 7.11 -0.58 19.11
CA ILE A 201 6.21 0.37 19.81
C ILE A 201 6.94 1.55 20.47
N GLN A 202 8.25 1.44 20.70
CA GLN A 202 9.05 2.55 21.22
C GLN A 202 9.23 3.66 20.17
N ASP A 203 9.25 3.27 18.90
CA ASP A 203 9.14 4.21 17.80
C ASP A 203 7.66 4.55 17.57
N LEU A 204 7.30 5.81 17.82
CA LEU A 204 5.93 6.32 17.68
C LEU A 204 5.57 6.68 16.22
N SER A 205 6.41 6.32 15.24
CA SER A 205 6.08 6.51 13.83
C SER A 205 4.81 5.75 13.45
N CYS A 206 4.06 6.28 12.48
CA CYS A 206 2.85 5.63 11.97
C CYS A 206 3.17 4.26 11.35
N VAL A 207 4.38 4.12 10.77
CA VAL A 207 4.83 2.90 10.10
C VAL A 207 4.94 1.73 11.07
N THR A 208 5.59 1.91 12.22
CA THR A 208 5.76 0.83 13.22
C THR A 208 4.44 0.38 13.83
N GLN A 209 3.52 1.33 14.07
CA GLN A 209 2.17 1.04 14.55
C GLN A 209 1.38 0.22 13.53
N SER A 210 1.47 0.58 12.24
CA SER A 210 0.90 -0.21 11.15
C SER A 210 1.47 -1.63 11.08
N ILE A 211 2.78 -1.83 11.36
CA ILE A 211 3.36 -3.18 11.42
C ILE A 211 2.67 -4.01 12.50
N ILE A 212 2.52 -3.46 13.71
CA ILE A 212 1.90 -4.17 14.84
C ILE A 212 0.40 -4.44 14.59
N ALA A 213 -0.30 -3.49 13.97
CA ALA A 213 -1.75 -3.56 13.78
C ALA A 213 -2.16 -4.49 12.63
N GLU A 214 -1.41 -4.50 11.53
CA GLU A 214 -1.85 -5.15 10.28
C GLU A 214 -1.33 -6.59 10.13
N HIS A 215 -0.22 -6.94 10.79
CA HIS A 215 0.46 -8.21 10.57
C HIS A 215 0.08 -9.28 11.61
N LYS A 216 -0.30 -10.46 11.13
CA LYS A 216 -0.87 -11.55 11.95
C LYS A 216 0.05 -12.01 13.07
N ALA A 217 1.36 -11.95 12.87
CA ALA A 217 2.34 -12.34 13.88
C ALA A 217 2.18 -11.54 15.19
N PHE A 218 1.77 -10.27 15.10
CA PHE A 218 1.61 -9.39 16.25
C PHE A 218 0.22 -9.42 16.88
N GLN A 219 -0.75 -10.19 16.34
CA GLN A 219 -2.15 -10.15 16.81
C GLN A 219 -2.28 -10.35 18.33
N SER A 220 -1.60 -11.37 18.89
CA SER A 220 -1.62 -11.63 20.33
C SER A 220 -0.94 -10.53 21.14
N TYR A 221 0.11 -9.92 20.60
CA TYR A 221 0.82 -8.81 21.22
C TYR A 221 -0.03 -7.53 21.22
N ALA A 222 -0.67 -7.20 20.09
CA ALA A 222 -1.60 -6.09 19.97
C ALA A 222 -2.80 -6.23 20.92
N LEU A 223 -3.35 -7.45 21.05
CA LEU A 223 -4.40 -7.73 22.03
C LEU A 223 -3.92 -7.56 23.47
N SER A 224 -2.70 -8.03 23.78
CA SER A 224 -2.10 -7.84 25.11
C SER A 224 -1.94 -6.35 25.43
N LEU A 225 -1.43 -5.55 24.50
CA LEU A 225 -1.29 -4.10 24.66
C LEU A 225 -2.63 -3.40 24.81
N PHE A 226 -3.65 -3.84 24.07
CA PHE A 226 -5.01 -3.32 24.21
C PHE A 226 -5.57 -3.61 25.60
N ASN A 227 -5.43 -4.85 26.08
CA ASN A 227 -5.87 -5.24 27.42
C ASN A 227 -5.11 -4.47 28.51
N GLU A 228 -3.79 -4.30 28.37
CA GLU A 228 -2.97 -3.51 29.29
C GLU A 228 -3.41 -2.04 29.27
N LYS A 229 -3.67 -1.46 28.10
CA LYS A 229 -4.21 -0.10 27.98
C LYS A 229 -5.59 0.03 28.61
N ILE A 230 -6.48 -0.96 28.47
CA ILE A 230 -7.78 -0.97 29.14
C ILE A 230 -7.60 -1.05 30.66
N GLN A 231 -6.72 -1.92 31.15
CA GLN A 231 -6.45 -2.06 32.59
C GLN A 231 -5.77 -0.82 33.18
N LYS A 232 -4.88 -0.16 32.43
CA LYS A 232 -4.19 1.05 32.86
C LYS A 232 -5.07 2.30 32.74
N ASN A 233 -5.94 2.34 31.73
CA ASN A 233 -6.98 3.35 31.57
C ASN A 233 -8.31 2.87 32.16
N ASP A 234 -8.25 2.19 33.30
CA ASP A 234 -9.44 1.78 34.05
C ASP A 234 -10.29 3.02 34.40
N ILE A 235 -11.51 2.81 34.86
CA ILE A 235 -12.44 3.85 35.30
C ILE A 235 -11.76 4.92 36.17
N ASP A 236 -10.75 4.54 36.95
CA ASP A 236 -9.99 5.42 37.81
C ASP A 236 -9.19 6.47 37.02
N HIS A 237 -8.48 6.06 35.97
CA HIS A 237 -7.76 6.96 35.08
C HIS A 237 -8.73 7.87 34.28
N ALA A 238 -9.84 7.32 33.79
CA ALA A 238 -10.87 8.09 33.07
C ALA A 238 -11.52 9.16 33.97
N LEU A 239 -11.75 8.84 35.25
CA LEU A 239 -12.29 9.78 36.22
C LEU A 239 -11.29 10.86 36.61
N GLU A 240 -10.01 10.52 36.77
CA GLU A 240 -8.96 11.49 37.07
C GLU A 240 -8.85 12.59 36.00
N HIS A 241 -9.03 12.24 34.73
CA HIS A 241 -8.90 13.15 33.58
C HIS A 241 -10.18 13.94 33.21
N LEU A 242 -11.29 13.77 33.94
CA LEU A 242 -12.46 14.64 33.79
C LEU A 242 -12.19 16.02 34.41
N SER A 243 -12.04 17.04 33.56
CA SER A 243 -11.78 18.44 33.91
C SER A 243 -13.07 19.22 34.19
N SER A 244 -13.88 18.73 35.14
CA SER A 244 -15.07 19.45 35.60
C SER A 244 -15.30 19.23 37.10
N ASP A 245 -15.24 20.33 37.86
CA ASP A 245 -15.52 20.34 39.30
C ASP A 245 -17.00 20.06 39.63
N CYS A 246 -17.87 20.04 38.62
CA CYS A 246 -19.30 19.74 38.76
C CYS A 246 -19.62 18.23 38.68
N ILE A 247 -18.63 17.38 38.43
CA ILE A 247 -18.83 15.93 38.27
C ILE A 247 -18.39 15.20 39.54
N ASP A 248 -19.34 14.54 40.21
CA ASP A 248 -19.06 13.64 41.33
C ASP A 248 -18.42 12.33 40.82
N LYS A 249 -17.08 12.35 40.74
CA LYS A 249 -16.24 11.23 40.30
C LYS A 249 -16.47 9.97 41.15
N SER A 250 -16.72 10.14 42.45
CA SER A 250 -16.98 9.02 43.38
C SER A 250 -18.28 8.29 43.04
N LYS A 251 -19.33 9.04 42.72
CA LYS A 251 -20.62 8.47 42.30
C LYS A 251 -20.55 7.76 40.95
N LEU A 252 -19.77 8.27 39.99
CA LEU A 252 -19.50 7.59 38.73
C LEU A 252 -18.72 6.28 38.93
N LYS A 253 -17.66 6.30 39.74
CA LYS A 253 -16.88 5.09 40.09
C LYS A 253 -17.77 4.01 40.69
N MET A 254 -18.63 4.39 41.64
CA MET A 254 -19.58 3.47 42.27
C MET A 254 -20.58 2.89 41.27
N ARG A 255 -21.12 3.72 40.36
CA ARG A 255 -22.05 3.24 39.31
C ARG A 255 -21.37 2.29 38.33
N TYR A 256 -20.15 2.59 37.93
CA TYR A 256 -19.37 1.71 37.07
C TYR A 256 -19.09 0.37 37.73
N ARG A 257 -18.62 0.35 38.99
CA ARG A 257 -18.41 -0.91 39.74
C ARG A 257 -19.69 -1.73 39.88
N LYS A 258 -20.83 -1.06 40.10
CA LYS A 258 -22.14 -1.73 40.17
C LYS A 258 -22.53 -2.33 38.82
N PHE A 259 -22.32 -1.61 37.72
CA PHE A 259 -22.51 -2.12 36.36
C PHE A 259 -21.60 -3.32 36.08
N GLU A 260 -20.31 -3.22 36.40
CA GLU A 260 -19.32 -4.29 36.19
C GLU A 260 -19.69 -5.56 36.98
N ALA A 261 -20.14 -5.40 38.23
CA ALA A 261 -20.61 -6.52 39.06
C ALA A 261 -21.83 -7.20 38.45
N ILE A 262 -22.83 -6.43 38.01
CA ILE A 262 -24.03 -6.97 37.34
C ILE A 262 -23.65 -7.66 36.02
N TYR A 263 -22.75 -7.06 35.25
CA TYR A 263 -22.27 -7.64 34.00
C TYR A 263 -21.55 -8.97 34.23
N LYS A 264 -20.63 -9.04 35.20
CA LYS A 264 -19.93 -10.28 35.57
C LYS A 264 -20.90 -11.35 36.07
N ASP A 265 -21.86 -10.99 36.90
CA ASP A 265 -22.90 -11.89 37.41
C ASP A 265 -23.79 -12.42 36.27
N LEU A 266 -24.23 -11.56 35.34
CA LEU A 266 -24.97 -11.98 34.15
C LEU A 266 -24.15 -12.95 33.28
N ILE A 267 -22.87 -12.66 33.06
CA ILE A 267 -21.99 -13.56 32.31
C ILE A 267 -21.85 -14.90 33.03
N GLN A 268 -21.65 -14.90 34.35
CA GLN A 268 -21.51 -16.12 35.16
C GLN A 268 -22.81 -16.93 35.26
N GLN A 269 -23.98 -16.28 35.27
CA GLN A 269 -25.28 -16.95 35.31
C GLN A 269 -25.67 -17.54 33.95
N ASN A 270 -25.25 -16.91 32.85
CA ASN A 270 -25.61 -17.34 31.49
C ASN A 270 -24.54 -18.26 30.85
N LEU A 271 -23.33 -18.31 31.41
CA LEU A 271 -22.37 -19.39 31.15
C LEU A 271 -22.69 -20.53 32.12
N LYS A 272 -22.98 -21.75 31.61
CA LYS A 272 -23.39 -22.90 32.43
C LYS A 272 -22.45 -23.09 33.64
N SER A 273 -23.02 -23.42 34.80
CA SER A 273 -22.38 -23.51 36.13
C SER A 273 -21.16 -24.45 36.28
N ASN A 274 -20.75 -25.15 35.22
CA ASN A 274 -19.56 -26.02 35.17
C ASN A 274 -18.53 -25.58 34.13
N VAL A 275 -18.65 -24.37 33.58
CA VAL A 275 -17.64 -23.84 32.67
C VAL A 275 -16.58 -23.14 33.50
N GLU A 276 -15.42 -23.79 33.69
CA GLU A 276 -14.23 -23.09 34.14
C GLU A 276 -13.91 -22.01 33.11
N LEU A 277 -14.16 -20.74 33.45
CA LEU A 277 -14.00 -19.61 32.53
C LEU A 277 -12.61 -19.58 31.89
N ASN A 278 -11.58 -20.00 32.63
CA ASN A 278 -10.22 -20.16 32.15
C ASN A 278 -10.09 -21.29 31.12
N GLN A 279 -10.78 -22.42 31.31
CA GLN A 279 -10.85 -23.49 30.29
C GLN A 279 -11.63 -23.04 29.06
N LEU A 280 -12.72 -22.30 29.21
CA LEU A 280 -13.48 -21.80 28.06
C LEU A 280 -12.65 -20.79 27.24
N ILE A 281 -11.89 -19.92 27.92
CA ILE A 281 -10.95 -19.00 27.26
C ILE A 281 -9.82 -19.77 26.57
N LEU A 282 -9.31 -20.84 27.19
CA LEU A 282 -8.30 -21.73 26.60
C LEU A 282 -8.86 -22.50 25.39
N GLU A 283 -10.06 -23.06 25.48
CA GLU A 283 -10.73 -23.78 24.39
C GLU A 283 -11.11 -22.84 23.25
N THR A 284 -11.58 -21.63 23.55
CA THR A 284 -11.89 -20.62 22.52
C THR A 284 -10.63 -20.18 21.79
N LYS A 285 -9.49 -20.04 22.50
CA LYS A 285 -8.18 -19.80 21.87
C LYS A 285 -7.75 -20.97 21.00
N ARG A 286 -7.98 -22.21 21.45
CA ARG A 286 -7.65 -23.43 20.71
C ARG A 286 -8.51 -23.61 19.45
N ILE A 287 -9.82 -23.37 19.55
CA ILE A 287 -10.76 -23.40 18.42
C ILE A 287 -10.40 -22.31 17.40
N ALA A 288 -9.99 -21.12 17.86
CA ALA A 288 -9.52 -20.06 16.97
C ALA A 288 -8.18 -20.40 16.28
N GLU A 289 -7.34 -21.26 16.87
CA GLU A 289 -6.14 -21.81 16.24
C GLU A 289 -6.46 -22.96 15.25
N ASP A 290 -7.43 -23.82 15.56
CA ASP A 290 -7.86 -24.92 14.69
C ASP A 290 -8.58 -24.41 13.41
N ILE A 291 -9.36 -23.32 13.52
CA ILE A 291 -9.98 -22.63 12.36
C ILE A 291 -8.90 -22.01 11.44
N LYS A 292 -7.76 -21.59 12.00
CA LYS A 292 -6.61 -21.06 11.22
C LYS A 292 -5.82 -22.14 10.49
N GLN A 293 -5.98 -23.42 10.84
CA GLN A 293 -5.30 -24.55 10.16
C GLN A 293 -6.18 -25.21 9.10
N THR A 294 -7.48 -24.92 9.10
CA THR A 294 -8.47 -25.44 8.14
C THR A 294 -8.90 -24.40 7.09
N SER A 295 -8.30 -23.20 7.10
CA SER A 295 -8.45 -22.14 6.09
C SER A 295 -7.12 -21.88 5.39
#